data_AF-A0A840ZTT7-F1
#
_entry.id   AF-A0A840ZTT7-F1
#
_cell.length_a   1.000
_cell.length_b   1.000
_cell.length_c   1.000
_cell.angle_alpha   90.00
_cell.angle_beta   90.00
_cell.angle_gamma   90.00
#
_symmetry.space_group_name_H-M   'P 1'
#
loop_
_entity.id
_entity.type
_entity.pdbx_description
1 polymer ?
#
loop_
_entity_poly.entity_id
_entity_poly.type
_entity_poly.pdbx_seq_one_letter_code
_entity_poly.pdbx_strand_id
1 'polypeptide(L)' 'MPRLVTYTISDREDGRFDVTATIEPDKVFRRSGLATLAEAEEWVDGLRVLMAALGAPVAQKSPDEPVAAARTTPARRGAR' A
#
# COMPACT_ATOMS: atom_id res chain seq x y z
N MET A 1 -20.25 5.94 -7.08
CA MET A 1 -20.02 5.48 -5.70
C MET A 1 -18.64 5.94 -5.26
N PRO A 2 -18.48 6.47 -4.04
CA PRO A 2 -17.17 6.77 -3.49
C PRO A 2 -16.37 5.47 -3.40
N ARG A 3 -15.10 5.52 -3.82
CA ARG A 3 -14.20 4.36 -3.77
C ARG A 3 -13.38 4.45 -2.50
N LEU A 4 -13.25 3.34 -1.77
CA LEU A 4 -12.33 3.30 -0.64
C LEU A 4 -10.89 3.27 -1.16
N VAL A 5 -10.02 4.04 -0.50
CA VAL A 5 -8.59 3.95 -0.71
C VAL A 5 -7.96 3.43 0.57
N THR A 6 -7.18 2.38 0.46
CA THR A 6 -6.37 1.85 1.57
C THR A 6 -4.90 2.10 1.32
N TYR A 7 -4.09 2.23 2.36
CA TYR A 7 -2.64 2.30 2.22
C TYR A 7 -1.88 1.44 3.23
N THR A 8 -0.64 1.11 2.88
CA THR A 8 0.34 0.47 3.76
C THR A 8 1.69 1.15 3.58
N ILE A 9 2.40 1.38 4.68
CA ILE A 9 3.81 1.79 4.68
C ILE A 9 4.63 0.55 5.02
N SER A 10 5.65 0.26 4.23
CA SER A 10 6.55 -0.87 4.44
C SER A 10 7.98 -0.36 4.53
N ASP A 11 8.72 -0.82 5.54
CA ASP A 11 10.18 -0.67 5.56
C ASP A 11 10.82 -1.58 4.52
N ARG A 12 12.02 -1.19 4.09
CA ARG A 12 12.84 -1.93 3.15
C ARG A 12 14.20 -2.23 3.78
N GLU A 13 14.85 -3.29 3.33
CA GLU A 13 16.16 -3.72 3.83
C GLU A 13 17.23 -2.62 3.73
N ASP A 14 17.14 -1.72 2.74
CA ASP A 14 17.99 -0.54 2.57
C ASP A 14 17.67 0.64 3.52
N GLY A 15 16.80 0.44 4.53
CA GLY A 15 16.42 1.45 5.52
C GLY A 15 15.48 2.54 4.97
N ARG A 16 14.96 2.35 3.76
CA ARG A 16 13.99 3.25 3.11
C ARG A 16 12.56 2.74 3.31
N PHE A 17 11.61 3.60 3.00
CA PHE A 17 10.18 3.30 3.10
C PHE A 17 9.51 3.31 1.74
N ASP A 18 8.58 2.39 1.55
CA ASP A 18 7.66 2.37 0.42
C ASP A 18 6.23 2.56 0.94
N VAL A 19 5.42 3.33 0.21
CA VAL A 19 3.98 3.46 0.45
C VAL A 19 3.23 2.83 -0.71
N THR A 20 2.33 1.91 -0.40
CA THR A 20 1.41 1.30 -1.37
C THR A 20 0.00 1.77 -1.05
N ALA A 21 -0.68 2.38 -2.02
CA ALA A 21 -2.08 2.76 -1.94
C ALA A 21 -2.91 1.91 -2.91
N THR A 22 -4.01 1.34 -2.44
CA THR A 22 -4.94 0.55 -3.24
C THR A 22 -6.28 1.27 -3.30
N ILE A 23 -6.73 1.60 -4.50
CA ILE A 23 -8.05 2.16 -4.78
C ILE A 23 -8.92 1.01 -5.27
N GLU A 24 -10.08 0.82 -4.64
CA GLU A 24 -11.00 -0.24 -5.06
C GLU A 24 -11.46 -0.07 -6.53
N PRO A 25 -11.66 -1.20 -7.25
CA PRO A 25 -11.47 -2.57 -6.78
C PRO A 25 -9.99 -3.04 -6.78
N ASP A 26 -9.14 -2.60 -7.71
CA ASP A 26 -7.80 -3.22 -7.90
C ASP A 26 -6.70 -2.24 -8.35
N LYS A 27 -6.92 -0.93 -8.25
CA LYS A 27 -5.92 0.02 -8.75
C LYS A 27 -4.87 0.30 -7.69
N VAL A 28 -3.67 -0.23 -7.89
CA VAL A 28 -2.53 -0.05 -6.98
C VAL A 28 -1.61 1.08 -7.46
N PHE A 29 -1.24 1.95 -6.54
CA PHE A 29 -0.24 3.00 -6.69
C PHE A 29 0.88 2.77 -5.67
N ARG A 30 2.13 2.89 -6.12
CA ARG A 30 3.30 2.73 -5.26
C ARG A 30 4.17 3.98 -5.32
N ARG A 31 4.48 4.54 -4.17
CA ARG A 31 5.57 5.50 -3.96
C ARG A 31 6.71 4.75 -3.29
N SER A 32 7.89 4.80 -3.88
CA SER A 32 9.04 4.03 -3.39
C SER A 32 10.25 4.88 -3.06
N GLY A 33 11.08 4.36 -2.16
CA GLY A 33 12.40 4.92 -1.85
C GLY A 33 12.36 6.19 -1.01
N LEU A 34 11.35 6.34 -0.15
CA LEU A 34 11.25 7.46 0.79
C LEU A 34 12.32 7.31 1.88
N ALA A 35 13.00 8.39 2.22
CA ALA A 35 14.20 8.30 3.07
C ALA A 35 13.87 8.06 4.55
N THR A 36 12.69 8.50 5.01
CA THR A 36 12.28 8.42 6.41
C THR A 36 10.81 8.07 6.54
N LEU A 37 10.41 7.57 7.71
CA LEU A 37 9.01 7.32 8.02
C LEU A 37 8.19 8.61 7.95
N ALA A 38 8.73 9.72 8.47
CA ALA A 38 8.06 11.02 8.43
C ALA A 38 7.77 11.47 6.98
N GLU A 39 8.70 11.26 6.04
CA GLU A 39 8.47 11.55 4.63
C GLU A 39 7.36 10.68 4.02
N ALA A 40 7.24 9.42 4.47
CA ALA A 40 6.16 8.54 4.07
C ALA A 40 4.80 8.97 4.63
N GLU A 41 4.76 9.40 5.90
CA GLU A 41 3.56 9.91 6.55
C GLU A 41 3.07 11.23 5.91
N GLU A 42 3.98 12.16 5.62
CA GLU A 42 3.69 13.41 4.90
C GLU A 42 3.10 13.13 3.50
N TRP A 43 3.66 12.15 2.79
CA TRP A 43 3.12 11.74 1.50
C TRP A 43 1.69 11.17 1.61
N VAL A 44 1.42 10.37 2.65
CA VAL A 44 0.08 9.84 2.95
C VAL A 44 -0.90 10.95 3.31
N ASP A 45 -0.45 11.96 4.07
CA ASP A 45 -1.30 13.10 4.42
C ASP A 45 -1.71 13.90 3.17
N GLY A 46 -0.76 14.17 2.27
CA GLY A 46 -1.06 14.77 0.97
C GLY A 46 -2.07 13.94 0.16
N LEU A 47 -1.93 12.61 0.16
CA LEU A 47 -2.90 11.72 -0.48
C LEU A 47 -4.29 11.82 0.16
N ARG A 48 -4.38 11.87 1.50
CA ARG A 48 -5.65 12.04 2.24
C ARG A 48 -6.35 13.33 1.85
N VAL A 49 -5.63 14.44 1.82
CA VAL A 49 -6.18 15.76 1.45
C VAL A 49 -6.74 15.71 0.03
N LEU A 50 -5.96 15.19 -0.93
CA LEU A 50 -6.38 15.09 -2.34
C LEU A 50 -7.61 14.20 -2.50
N MET A 51 -7.64 13.05 -1.85
CA MET A 51 -8.72 12.08 -2.02
C MET A 51 -9.99 12.47 -1.23
N ALA A 52 -9.86 13.17 -0.11
CA ALA A 52 -10.98 13.76 0.63
C ALA A 52 -11.74 14.78 -0.23
N ALA A 53 -11.03 15.60 -1.02
CA ALA A 53 -11.66 16.52 -1.97
C ALA A 53 -12.48 15.80 -3.06
N LEU A 54 -12.19 14.53 -3.32
CA LEU A 54 -12.91 13.67 -4.28
C LEU A 54 -14.01 12.81 -3.61
N GLY A 55 -14.22 12.94 -2.29
CA GLY A 55 -15.17 12.13 -1.54
C GLY A 55 -14.74 10.67 -1.35
N ALA A 56 -13.44 10.38 -1.47
CA ALA A 56 -12.86 9.04 -1.38
C ALA A 56 -11.87 8.98 -0.20
N PRO A 57 -12.31 8.78 1.05
CA PRO A 57 -11.40 8.80 2.20
C PRO A 57 -10.34 7.70 2.11
N VAL A 58 -9.14 8.00 2.64
CA VAL A 58 -7.98 7.11 2.64
C VAL A 58 -7.77 6.53 4.05
N ALA A 59 -7.92 5.21 4.17
CA ALA A 59 -7.76 4.46 5.42
C ALA A 59 -6.43 3.70 5.45
N GLN A 60 -5.83 3.55 6.63
CA GLN A 60 -4.70 2.62 6.79
C GLN A 60 -5.24 1.20 6.71
N LYS A 61 -4.55 0.34 5.97
CA LYS A 61 -4.86 -1.07 5.94
C LYS A 61 -4.43 -1.70 7.25
N SER A 62 -5.39 -2.17 8.05
CA SER A 62 -5.10 -2.92 9.27
C SER A 62 -4.33 -4.20 8.93
N PRO A 63 -3.33 -4.60 9.74
CA PRO A 63 -2.64 -5.88 9.56
C PRO A 63 -3.56 -7.08 9.83
N ASP A 64 -4.74 -6.84 10.42
CA ASP A 64 -5.77 -7.84 10.75
C ASP A 64 -6.89 -7.88 9.70
N GLU A 65 -6.57 -7.75 8.42
CA GLU A 65 -7.49 -8.15 7.35
C GLU A 65 -6.74 -9.09 6.41
N PRO A 66 -7.09 -10.40 6.41
CA PRO A 66 -6.49 -11.35 5.49
C PRO A 66 -6.90 -10.97 4.08
N VAL A 67 -6.02 -10.24 3.38
CA VAL A 67 -6.06 -10.22 1.93
C VAL A 67 -5.73 -11.64 1.53
N ALA A 68 -6.79 -12.36 1.15
CA ALA A 68 -6.76 -13.70 0.61
C ALA A 68 -5.46 -13.89 -0.15
N ALA A 69 -4.59 -14.72 0.42
CA ALA A 69 -3.23 -14.96 0.00
C ALA A 69 -3.16 -14.96 -1.53
N ALA A 70 -2.54 -13.92 -2.08
CA ALA A 70 -2.14 -13.89 -3.47
C ALA A 70 -1.27 -15.13 -3.67
N ARG A 71 -1.86 -16.12 -4.34
CA ARG A 71 -1.27 -17.40 -4.71
C ARG A 71 0.14 -17.17 -5.23
N THR A 72 1.13 -17.37 -4.38
CA THR A 72 2.49 -17.63 -4.78
C THR A 72 2.84 -18.98 -4.20
N THR A 73 2.38 -20.02 -4.89
CA THR A 73 3.07 -21.30 -4.88
C THR A 73 4.21 -21.14 -5.89
N PRO A 74 5.48 -20.93 -5.48
CA PRO A 74 6.56 -21.11 -6.41
C PRO A 74 6.63 -22.61 -6.67
N ALA A 75 6.26 -23.01 -7.88
CA ALA A 75 6.57 -24.32 -8.42
C ALA A 75 8.08 -24.52 -8.36
N ARG A 76 8.57 -25.37 -7.45
CA ARG A 76 9.93 -25.90 -7.53
C ARG A 76 9.87 -27.30 -8.16
N ARG A 77 10.05 -27.29 -9.48
CA ARG A 77 10.51 -28.42 -10.28
C ARG A 77 11.95 -28.76 -9.87
N GLY A 78 12.26 -30.04 -9.68
CA GLY A 78 13.63 -30.58 -9.53
C GLY A 78 13.71 -31.64 -8.44
N ALA A 79 13.52 -32.92 -8.78
CA ALA A 79 14.56 -33.86 -9.21
C ALA A 79 15.32 -34.51 -8.03
N ARG A 80 14.95 -35.74 -7.67
CA ARG A 80 15.76 -36.95 -7.88
C ARG A 80 14.94 -38.21 -7.65
#